data_AF-A0A926ESK1-F1
#
_entry.id   AF-A0A926ESK1-F1
#
_cell.length_a   1.000
_cell.length_b   1.000
_cell.length_c   1.000
_cell.angle_alpha   90.00
_cell.angle_beta   90.00
_cell.angle_gamma   90.00
#
_symmetry.space_group_name_H-M   'P 1'
#
loop_
_entity.id
_entity.type
_entity.pdbx_description
1 polymer ?
#
loop_
_entity_poly.entity_id
_entity_poly.type
_entity_poly.pdbx_seq_one_letter_code
_entity_poly.pdbx_strand_id
1 'polypeptide(L)'
;MSKECMILGILLSIIYYELTEISPGGLIVPGYIALYINSPEKIFYTLIISILTFLIVKVIGSFAILYGKRRFAIMILFSFIIKYFIGLFHIIPGNLDVIGYLIPGIIAQDFEKQGIFNTIISLSIVVAILVLILLLFNISVF
;
A
#
# COMPACT_ATOMS: atom_id res chain seq x y z
N MET A 1 20.61 -3.85 -3.30
CA MET A 1 19.68 -4.04 -2.16
C MET A 1 18.30 -3.45 -2.35
N SER A 2 18.08 -2.13 -2.25
CA SER A 2 16.70 -1.58 -2.35
C SER A 2 16.02 -1.86 -3.70
N LYS A 3 16.80 -1.81 -4.79
CA LYS A 3 16.32 -2.13 -6.15
C LYS A 3 15.94 -3.60 -6.32
N GLU A 4 16.73 -4.53 -5.79
CA GLU A 4 16.46 -5.98 -5.89
C GLU A 4 15.18 -6.35 -5.14
N CYS A 5 15.00 -5.79 -3.93
CA CYS A 5 13.78 -5.98 -3.15
C CYS A 5 12.55 -5.46 -3.90
N MET A 6 12.62 -4.27 -4.53
CA MET A 6 11.52 -3.76 -5.34
C MET A 6 11.23 -4.64 -6.55
N ILE A 7 12.27 -5.08 -7.29
CA ILE A 7 12.09 -5.94 -8.48
C ILE A 7 11.46 -7.27 -8.09
N LEU A 8 11.98 -7.93 -7.05
CA LEU A 8 11.42 -9.18 -6.53
C LEU A 8 10.00 -9.00 -6.01
N GLY A 9 9.73 -7.90 -5.30
CA GLY A 9 8.38 -7.58 -4.82
C GLY A 9 7.38 -7.40 -5.96
N ILE A 10 7.77 -6.71 -7.04
CA ILE A 10 6.92 -6.55 -8.23
C ILE A 10 6.70 -7.91 -8.92
N LEU A 11 7.76 -8.70 -9.11
CA LEU A 11 7.67 -10.02 -9.73
C LEU A 11 6.75 -10.94 -8.94
N LEU A 12 6.92 -11.04 -7.62
CA LEU A 12 6.06 -11.85 -6.76
C LEU A 12 4.61 -11.35 -6.77
N SER A 13 4.40 -10.03 -6.80
CA SER A 13 3.06 -9.47 -6.89
C SER A 13 2.36 -9.84 -8.19
N ILE A 14 3.09 -9.83 -9.32
CA ILE A 14 2.56 -10.26 -10.62
C ILE A 14 2.23 -11.75 -10.59
N ILE A 15 3.15 -12.60 -10.13
CA ILE A 15 2.92 -14.06 -10.04
C ILE A 15 1.72 -14.36 -9.14
N TYR A 16 1.64 -13.72 -7.97
CA TYR A 16 0.53 -13.90 -7.05
C TYR A 16 -0.80 -13.44 -7.67
N TYR A 17 -0.80 -12.31 -8.37
CA TYR A 17 -1.98 -11.80 -9.06
C TYR A 17 -2.45 -12.75 -10.16
N GLU A 18 -1.54 -13.31 -10.96
CA GLU A 18 -1.90 -14.26 -12.02
C GLU A 18 -2.47 -15.57 -11.46
N LEU A 19 -2.01 -16.00 -10.28
CA LEU A 19 -2.47 -17.24 -9.65
C LEU A 19 -3.78 -17.09 -8.87
N THR A 20 -4.03 -15.93 -8.27
CA THR A 20 -5.13 -15.72 -7.32
C THR A 20 -6.19 -14.74 -7.81
N GLU A 21 -5.88 -13.97 -8.88
CA GLU A 21 -6.66 -12.84 -9.38
C GLU A 21 -6.89 -11.72 -8.35
N ILE A 22 -6.19 -11.76 -7.20
CA ILE A 22 -6.28 -10.80 -6.11
C ILE A 22 -5.00 -9.97 -6.08
N SER A 23 -5.14 -8.65 -6.18
CA SER A 23 -4.00 -7.72 -6.13
C SER A 23 -3.50 -7.56 -4.69
N PRO A 24 -2.19 -7.66 -4.42
CA PRO A 24 -1.64 -7.55 -3.07
C PRO A 24 -1.50 -6.08 -2.61
N GLY A 25 -2.56 -5.28 -2.76
CA GLY A 25 -2.54 -3.84 -2.46
C GLY A 25 -1.77 -3.00 -3.47
N GLY A 26 -1.48 -3.56 -4.66
CA GLY A 26 -0.80 -2.93 -5.78
C GLY A 26 0.54 -3.59 -6.08
N LEU A 27 0.90 -3.71 -7.36
CA LEU A 27 2.08 -4.46 -7.81
C LEU A 27 3.40 -4.02 -7.15
N ILE A 28 3.52 -2.73 -6.84
CA ILE A 28 4.75 -2.14 -6.29
C ILE A 28 4.75 -2.21 -4.75
N VAL A 29 3.58 -2.37 -4.12
CA VAL A 29 3.38 -2.15 -2.69
C VAL A 29 4.07 -3.18 -1.80
N PRO A 30 4.01 -4.50 -2.07
CA PRO A 30 4.71 -5.49 -1.25
C PRO A 30 6.22 -5.24 -1.14
N GLY A 31 6.84 -4.79 -2.23
CA GLY A 31 8.26 -4.42 -2.23
C GLY A 31 8.56 -3.25 -1.28
N TYR A 32 7.72 -2.21 -1.29
CA TYR A 32 7.87 -1.10 -0.34
C TYR A 32 7.59 -1.51 1.10
N ILE A 33 6.58 -2.35 1.36
CA ILE A 33 6.31 -2.80 2.72
C ILE A 33 7.47 -3.64 3.26
N ALA A 34 8.04 -4.54 2.45
CA ALA A 34 9.21 -5.31 2.84
C ALA A 34 10.42 -4.43 3.17
N LEU A 35 10.66 -3.33 2.44
CA LEU A 35 11.73 -2.38 2.75
C LEU A 35 11.57 -1.70 4.13
N TYR A 36 10.33 -1.54 4.60
CA TYR A 36 10.03 -0.92 5.89
C TYR A 36 9.56 -1.93 6.95
N ILE A 37 9.88 -3.21 6.77
CA ILE A 37 9.45 -4.28 7.68
C ILE A 37 9.96 -4.06 9.13
N ASN A 38 11.13 -3.43 9.27
CA ASN A 38 11.72 -3.07 10.57
C ASN A 38 11.07 -1.83 11.21
N SER A 39 10.17 -1.14 10.51
CA SER A 39 9.45 0.04 10.97
C SER A 39 7.94 -0.22 10.93
N PRO A 40 7.41 -1.09 11.81
CA PRO A 40 6.01 -1.50 11.78
C PRO A 40 5.04 -0.33 11.92
N GLU A 41 5.45 0.73 12.63
CA GLU A 41 4.66 1.95 12.76
C GLU A 41 4.37 2.61 11.41
N LYS A 42 5.34 2.65 10.49
CA LYS A 42 5.14 3.22 9.14
C LYS A 42 4.13 2.41 8.34
N ILE A 43 4.20 1.08 8.44
CA ILE A 43 3.24 0.17 7.79
C ILE A 43 1.84 0.42 8.34
N PHE A 44 1.71 0.50 9.66
CA PHE A 44 0.45 0.74 10.34
C PHE A 44 -0.20 2.07 9.92
N TYR A 45 0.54 3.18 9.93
CA TYR A 45 0.02 4.48 9.48
C TYR A 45 -0.33 4.49 7.98
N THR A 46 0.45 3.80 7.15
CA THR A 46 0.15 3.65 5.71
C THR A 46 -1.18 2.94 5.50
N LEU A 47 -1.45 1.86 6.22
CA LEU A 47 -2.72 1.15 6.16
C LEU A 47 -3.88 2.00 6.67
N ILE A 48 -3.71 2.73 7.78
CA ILE A 48 -4.74 3.64 8.29
C ILE A 48 -5.12 4.69 7.25
N ILE A 49 -4.13 5.35 6.64
CA ILE A 49 -4.39 6.38 5.61
C ILE A 49 -5.03 5.75 4.37
N SER A 50 -4.65 4.53 4.01
CA SER A 50 -5.29 3.80 2.91
C SER A 50 -6.78 3.56 3.20
N ILE A 51 -7.13 3.14 4.42
CA ILE A 51 -8.51 2.93 4.84
C ILE A 51 -9.29 4.24 4.84
N LEU A 52 -8.72 5.31 5.40
CA LEU A 52 -9.34 6.63 5.42
C LEU A 52 -9.59 7.17 4.01
N THR A 53 -8.58 7.05 3.13
CA THR A 53 -8.67 7.44 1.73
C THR A 53 -9.80 6.68 1.03
N PHE A 54 -9.83 5.36 1.21
CA PHE A 54 -10.88 4.49 0.66
C PHE A 54 -12.27 4.94 1.12
N LEU A 55 -12.47 5.15 2.43
CA LEU A 55 -13.76 5.55 2.99
C LEU A 55 -14.22 6.92 2.46
N ILE A 56 -13.34 7.91 2.45
CA ILE A 56 -13.65 9.26 1.98
C ILE A 56 -14.02 9.24 0.50
N VAL A 57 -13.22 8.58 -0.34
CA VAL A 57 -13.48 8.54 -1.79
C VAL A 57 -14.71 7.68 -2.10
N LYS A 58 -15.01 6.67 -1.30
CA LYS A 58 -16.27 5.90 -1.40
C LYS A 58 -17.49 6.78 -1.15
N VAL A 59 -17.45 7.64 -0.13
CA VAL A 59 -18.51 8.63 0.13
C VAL A 59 -18.59 9.64 -1.01
N ILE A 60 -17.48 10.17 -1.50
CA ILE A 60 -17.50 11.10 -2.65
C ILE A 60 -18.08 10.42 -3.90
N GLY A 61 -17.76 9.15 -4.11
CA GLY A 61 -18.28 8.35 -5.21
C GLY A 61 -19.80 8.12 -5.17
N SER A 62 -20.46 8.33 -4.02
CA SER A 62 -21.93 8.31 -3.97
C SER A 62 -22.56 9.62 -4.46
N PHE A 63 -21.80 10.72 -4.48
CA PHE A 63 -22.25 12.03 -4.97
C PHE A 63 -21.74 12.34 -6.39
N ALA A 64 -20.62 11.74 -6.79
CA ALA A 64 -19.98 11.98 -8.08
C ALA A 64 -19.72 10.67 -8.83
N ILE A 65 -19.94 10.70 -10.15
CA ILE A 65 -19.69 9.57 -11.07
C ILE A 65 -18.17 9.37 -11.21
N LEU A 66 -17.59 8.55 -10.33
CA LEU A 66 -16.16 8.22 -10.31
C LEU A 66 -15.93 6.78 -10.80
N TYR A 67 -15.53 6.64 -12.07
CA TYR A 67 -15.26 5.33 -12.68
C TYR A 67 -13.86 5.25 -13.31
N GLY A 68 -13.32 4.03 -13.33
CA GLY A 68 -12.05 3.70 -13.98
C GLY A 68 -10.87 4.57 -13.50
N LYS A 69 -10.15 5.17 -14.45
CA LYS A 69 -8.93 5.95 -14.19
C LYS A 69 -9.17 7.21 -13.32
N ARG A 70 -10.37 7.81 -13.39
CA ARG A 70 -10.70 9.01 -12.58
C ARG A 70 -10.73 8.67 -11.10
N ARG A 71 -11.31 7.52 -10.76
CA ARG A 71 -11.40 7.07 -9.36
C ARG A 71 -10.02 6.80 -8.77
N PHE A 72 -9.14 6.15 -9.53
CA PHE A 72 -7.75 5.92 -9.13
C PHE A 72 -6.99 7.22 -8.87
N ALA A 73 -7.10 8.20 -9.78
CA ALA A 73 -6.46 9.50 -9.61
C ALA A 73 -6.95 10.20 -8.33
N ILE A 74 -8.25 10.12 -8.03
CA ILE A 74 -8.83 10.71 -6.81
C ILE A 74 -8.35 9.98 -5.56
N MET A 75 -8.22 8.65 -5.57
CA MET A 75 -7.62 7.90 -4.45
C MET A 75 -6.20 8.38 -4.16
N ILE A 76 -5.38 8.54 -5.19
CA ILE A 76 -4.02 9.09 -5.03
C ILE A 76 -4.06 10.51 -4.47
N LEU A 77 -4.87 11.40 -5.05
CA LEU A 77 -4.96 12.80 -4.60
C LEU A 77 -5.42 12.91 -3.15
N PHE A 78 -6.45 12.16 -2.74
CA PHE A 78 -6.93 12.17 -1.36
C PHE A 78 -5.91 11.60 -0.39
N SER A 79 -5.17 10.55 -0.77
CA SER A 79 -4.09 10.03 0.07
C SER A 79 -3.01 11.09 0.34
N PHE A 80 -2.68 11.91 -0.68
CA PHE A 80 -1.76 13.02 -0.54
C PHE A 80 -2.32 14.13 0.36
N ILE A 81 -3.58 14.52 0.15
CA ILE A 81 -4.26 15.56 0.95
C ILE A 81 -4.33 15.16 2.43
N ILE A 82 -4.72 13.92 2.72
CA ILE A 82 -4.80 13.41 4.10
C ILE A 82 -3.41 13.43 4.74
N LYS A 83 -2.38 12.94 4.04
CA LYS A 83 -1.00 12.97 4.52
C LYS A 83 -0.51 14.41 4.78
N TYR A 84 -0.84 15.35 3.90
CA TYR A 84 -0.49 16.76 4.05
C TYR A 84 -1.11 17.37 5.31
N PHE A 85 -2.41 17.14 5.55
CA PHE A 85 -3.08 17.63 6.76
C PHE A 85 -2.52 16.98 8.03
N ILE A 86 -2.23 15.67 8.00
CA ILE A 86 -1.60 14.97 9.13
C ILE A 86 -0.26 15.61 9.50
N GLY A 87 0.57 15.94 8.50
CA GLY A 87 1.84 16.63 8.71
C GLY A 87 1.68 18.05 9.25
N LEU A 88 0.70 18.80 8.74
CA LEU A 88 0.43 20.18 9.18
C LEU A 88 0.04 20.24 10.67
N PHE A 89 -0.82 19.33 11.10
CA PHE A 89 -1.34 19.29 12.48
C PHE A 89 -0.46 18.49 13.45
N HIS A 90 0.68 17.95 12.99
CA HIS A 90 1.58 17.12 13.81
C HIS A 90 0.85 15.99 14.55
N ILE A 91 -0.15 15.38 13.89
CA ILE A 91 -1.03 14.36 14.50
C ILE A 91 -0.25 13.09 14.83
N ILE A 92 0.77 12.77 14.02
CA ILE A 92 1.65 11.63 14.26
C ILE A 92 2.89 12.14 15.03
N PRO A 93 3.16 11.61 16.23
CA PRO A 93 4.30 12.04 17.03
C PRO A 93 5.65 11.61 16.42
N GLY A 94 6.58 12.55 16.24
CA GLY A 94 7.97 12.28 15.82
C GLY A 94 8.21 12.27 14.29
N ASN A 95 9.37 11.76 13.86
CA ASN A 95 9.75 11.56 12.43
C ASN A 95 9.05 10.33 11.79
N LEU A 96 7.89 9.95 12.31
CA LEU A 96 7.09 8.85 11.79
C LEU A 96 6.37 9.32 10.53
N ASP A 97 6.76 8.72 9.40
CA ASP A 97 6.21 9.05 8.10
C ASP A 97 5.59 7.83 7.44
N VAL A 98 4.61 8.10 6.60
CA VAL A 98 3.89 7.15 5.76
C VAL A 98 4.81 6.69 4.64
N ILE A 99 4.71 5.41 4.27
CA ILE A 99 5.53 4.87 3.20
C ILE A 99 5.10 5.52 1.88
N GLY A 100 5.94 6.41 1.37
CA GLY A 100 5.67 7.16 0.14
C GLY A 100 4.42 8.04 0.20
N TYR A 101 4.10 8.65 -0.93
CA TYR A 101 2.89 9.46 -1.11
C TYR A 101 1.82 8.73 -1.93
N LEU A 102 2.23 7.84 -2.83
CA LEU A 102 1.33 7.15 -3.76
C LEU A 102 0.80 5.83 -3.18
N ILE A 103 1.57 5.19 -2.31
CA ILE A 103 1.28 3.83 -1.82
C ILE A 103 -0.06 3.74 -1.10
N PRO A 104 -0.42 4.65 -0.18
CA PRO A 104 -1.72 4.55 0.47
C PRO A 104 -2.89 4.68 -0.52
N GLY A 105 -2.74 5.52 -1.55
CA GLY A 105 -3.73 5.66 -2.62
C GLY A 105 -3.85 4.41 -3.49
N ILE A 106 -2.74 3.72 -3.76
CA ILE A 106 -2.74 2.45 -4.51
C ILE A 106 -3.44 1.35 -3.69
N ILE A 107 -3.12 1.23 -2.40
CA ILE A 107 -3.78 0.26 -1.51
C ILE A 107 -5.28 0.56 -1.39
N ALA A 108 -5.65 1.84 -1.22
CA ALA A 108 -7.05 2.27 -1.13
C ALA A 108 -7.85 1.91 -2.39
N GLN A 109 -7.21 1.97 -3.56
CA GLN A 109 -7.83 1.54 -4.82
C GLN A 109 -8.14 0.04 -4.82
N ASP A 110 -7.27 -0.80 -4.26
CA ASP A 110 -7.51 -2.25 -4.21
C ASP A 110 -8.51 -2.63 -3.11
N PHE A 111 -8.56 -1.89 -1.99
CA PHE A 111 -9.66 -2.01 -1.02
C PHE A 111 -11.02 -1.84 -1.66
N GLU A 112 -11.14 -0.93 -2.63
CA GLU A 112 -12.37 -0.73 -3.37
C GLU A 112 -12.71 -1.87 -4.33
N LYS A 113 -11.71 -2.43 -5.02
CA LYS A 113 -11.95 -3.45 -6.05
C LYS A 113 -12.33 -4.81 -5.46
N GLN A 114 -11.65 -5.21 -4.39
CA GLN A 114 -11.69 -6.59 -3.88
C GLN A 114 -11.93 -6.67 -2.37
N GLY A 115 -12.12 -5.52 -1.70
CA GLY A 115 -12.37 -5.44 -0.26
C GLY A 115 -11.10 -5.31 0.59
N ILE A 116 -11.28 -4.79 1.80
CA ILE A 116 -10.18 -4.52 2.75
C ILE A 116 -9.51 -5.84 3.16
N PHE A 117 -10.28 -6.83 3.57
CA PHE A 117 -9.75 -8.10 4.08
C PHE A 117 -8.93 -8.86 3.04
N ASN A 118 -9.46 -9.04 1.83
CA ASN A 118 -8.74 -9.74 0.76
C ASN A 118 -7.42 -9.03 0.39
N THR A 119 -7.42 -7.71 0.41
CA THR A 119 -6.22 -6.91 0.11
C THR A 119 -5.18 -7.02 1.23
N ILE A 120 -5.58 -6.95 2.50
CA ILE A 120 -4.65 -7.10 3.63
C ILE A 120 -4.05 -8.51 3.68
N ILE A 121 -4.87 -9.54 3.46
CA ILE A 121 -4.43 -10.93 3.46
C ILE A 121 -3.45 -11.19 2.31
N SER A 122 -3.81 -10.81 1.08
CA SER A 122 -2.94 -10.97 -0.10
C SER A 122 -1.62 -10.21 0.06
N LEU A 123 -1.68 -8.95 0.50
CA LEU A 123 -0.50 -8.15 0.80
C LEU A 123 0.40 -8.84 1.83
N SER A 124 -0.19 -9.35 2.92
CA SER A 124 0.56 -10.05 3.98
C SER A 124 1.24 -11.32 3.47
N ILE A 125 0.54 -12.12 2.65
CA ILE A 125 1.09 -13.33 2.04
C ILE A 125 2.28 -12.99 1.14
N VAL A 126 2.12 -12.02 0.22
CA VAL A 126 3.18 -11.65 -0.72
C VAL A 126 4.38 -11.05 0.01
N VAL A 127 4.16 -10.19 1.01
CA VAL A 127 5.23 -9.63 1.84
C VAL A 127 5.95 -10.74 2.62
N ALA A 128 5.22 -11.69 3.21
CA ALA A 128 5.83 -12.80 3.95
C ALA A 128 6.70 -13.68 3.05
N ILE A 129 6.22 -14.02 1.85
CA ILE A 129 6.99 -14.79 0.86
C ILE A 129 8.23 -14.00 0.41
N LEU A 130 8.07 -12.70 0.13
CA LEU A 130 9.18 -11.83 -0.27
C LEU A 130 10.25 -11.77 0.82
N VAL A 131 9.86 -11.53 2.08
CA VAL A 131 10.80 -11.47 3.21
C VAL A 131 11.49 -12.81 3.42
N LEU A 132 10.76 -13.93 3.31
CA LEU A 132 11.34 -15.28 3.40
C LEU A 132 12.42 -15.49 2.33
N ILE A 133 12.15 -15.11 1.08
CA ILE A 133 13.10 -15.20 -0.02
C ILE A 133 14.33 -14.33 0.27
N LEU A 134 14.14 -13.08 0.69
CA LEU A 134 15.25 -12.17 0.98
C LEU A 134 16.14 -12.70 2.11
N LEU A 135 15.54 -13.29 3.15
CA LEU A 135 16.27 -13.97 4.23
C LEU A 135 17.07 -15.17 3.73
N LEU A 136 16.48 -16.03 2.88
CA LEU A 136 17.16 -17.21 2.33
C LEU A 136 18.38 -16.86 1.47
N PHE A 137 18.29 -15.77 0.71
CA PHE A 137 19.40 -15.29 -0.12
C PHE A 137 20.38 -14.37 0.63
N ASN A 138 20.18 -14.19 1.95
CA ASN A 138 21.00 -13.31 2.79
C ASN A 138 21.11 -11.87 2.23
N ILE A 139 20.08 -11.45 1.49
CA ILE A 139 19.97 -10.08 0.98
C ILE A 139 19.52 -9.25 2.15
N SER A 140 20.37 -8.37 2.67
CA SER A 140 20.05 -7.59 3.86
C SER A 140 18.81 -6.71 3.60
N VAL A 141 17.72 -7.09 4.26
CA VAL A 141 16.59 -6.18 4.54
C VAL A 141 16.86 -5.42 5.85
N PHE A 142 17.94 -5.78 6.53
CA PHE A 142 18.45 -5.28 7.81
C PHE A 142 19.70 -4.44 7.61
#